data_AF-A0A5P9FQT0-F1
#
_entry.id   AF-A0A5P9FQT0-F1
#
_cell.length_a   1.000
_cell.length_b   1.000
_cell.length_c   1.000
_cell.angle_alpha   90.00
_cell.angle_beta   90.00
_cell.angle_gamma   90.00
#
_symmetry.space_group_name_H-M   'P 1'
#
loop_
_entity.id
_entity.type
_entity.pdbx_description
1 polymer ?
#
loop_
_entity_poly.entity_id
_entity_poly.type
_entity_poly.pdbx_seq_one_letter_code
_entity_poly.pdbx_strand_id
1 'polypeptide(L)'
;MNFAPLWADGPVISVHALAALAAFAIGASQLAMRKGTARHRFVGWVWVSLMAVVALSSFWIHEFRVFGPFSPIHILSILTLATLVYAVRSARAGRIAAHKSAMTFLFLLAIMLTGAFTLLPGRTMHAVLFGG
;
A
#
# COMPACT_ATOMS: atom_id res chain seq x y z
N MET A 1 6.81 -19.72 -9.08
CA MET A 1 5.79 -19.00 -8.27
C MET A 1 4.83 -20.01 -7.67
N ASN A 2 4.62 -19.98 -6.35
CA ASN A 2 3.73 -20.88 -5.61
C ASN A 2 2.86 -20.05 -4.65
N PHE A 3 1.53 -20.06 -4.79
CA PHE A 3 0.65 -19.26 -3.94
C PHE A 3 0.21 -19.97 -2.65
N ALA A 4 0.59 -21.23 -2.42
CA ALA A 4 0.23 -21.95 -1.19
C ALA A 4 0.59 -21.19 0.10
N PRO A 5 1.77 -20.53 0.23
CA PRO A 5 2.11 -19.77 1.43
C PRO A 5 1.14 -18.61 1.70
N LEU A 6 0.65 -17.94 0.65
CA LEU A 6 -0.25 -16.80 0.78
C LEU A 6 -1.58 -17.18 1.47
N TRP A 7 -2.07 -18.39 1.21
CA TRP A 7 -3.30 -18.89 1.78
C TRP A 7 -3.08 -19.53 3.16
N ALA A 8 -1.89 -20.10 3.38
CA ALA A 8 -1.51 -20.74 4.64
C ALA A 8 -1.30 -19.75 5.80
N ASP A 9 -0.75 -18.56 5.50
CA ASP A 9 -0.43 -17.53 6.52
C ASP A 9 -1.68 -16.76 7.02
N GLY A 10 -2.86 -17.13 6.51
CA GLY A 10 -4.14 -16.69 7.03
C GLY A 10 -4.71 -15.43 6.38
N PRO A 11 -5.98 -15.10 6.69
CA PRO A 11 -6.79 -14.17 5.91
C PRO A 11 -6.28 -12.73 5.94
N VAL A 12 -5.65 -12.30 7.04
CA VAL A 12 -5.11 -10.94 7.16
C VAL A 12 -4.00 -10.70 6.14
N ILE A 13 -3.05 -11.64 6.02
CA ILE A 13 -1.93 -11.54 5.08
C ILE A 13 -2.45 -11.67 3.65
N SER A 14 -3.38 -12.59 3.36
CA SER A 14 -3.95 -12.73 2.02
C SER A 14 -4.67 -11.45 1.58
N VAL A 15 -5.54 -10.87 2.42
CA VAL A 15 -6.26 -9.64 2.11
C VAL A 15 -5.30 -8.47 1.92
N HIS A 16 -4.31 -8.32 2.79
CA HIS A 16 -3.31 -7.27 2.69
C HIS A 16 -2.56 -7.35 1.35
N ALA A 17 -2.03 -8.53 1.01
CA ALA A 17 -1.26 -8.72 -0.21
C ALA A 17 -2.10 -8.51 -1.47
N LEU A 18 -3.32 -9.03 -1.53
CA LEU A 18 -4.23 -8.84 -2.66
C LEU A 18 -4.61 -7.36 -2.82
N ALA A 19 -4.91 -6.67 -1.72
CA ALA A 19 -5.19 -5.23 -1.74
C ALA A 19 -3.97 -4.42 -2.21
N ALA A 20 -2.76 -4.80 -1.80
CA ALA A 20 -1.52 -4.15 -2.22
C ALA A 20 -1.24 -4.34 -3.72
N LEU A 21 -1.44 -5.56 -4.26
CA LEU A 21 -1.31 -5.84 -5.69
C LEU A 21 -2.34 -5.05 -6.51
N ALA A 22 -3.60 -5.01 -6.05
CA ALA A 22 -4.63 -4.20 -6.68
C ALA A 22 -4.29 -2.69 -6.60
N ALA A 23 -3.82 -2.20 -5.46
CA ALA A 23 -3.42 -0.80 -5.28
C ALA A 23 -2.28 -0.41 -6.23
N PHE A 24 -1.31 -1.29 -6.45
CA PHE A 24 -0.23 -1.07 -7.39
C PHE A 24 -0.76 -0.91 -8.82
N ALA A 25 -1.56 -1.86 -9.30
CA ALA A 25 -2.13 -1.82 -10.66
C ALA A 25 -3.04 -0.59 -10.86
N ILE A 26 -3.95 -0.34 -9.92
CA ILE A 26 -4.85 0.81 -9.96
C ILE A 26 -4.06 2.12 -9.89
N GLY A 27 -3.07 2.24 -9.00
CA GLY A 27 -2.25 3.44 -8.83
C GLY A 27 -1.42 3.76 -10.07
N ALA A 28 -0.77 2.75 -10.67
CA ALA A 28 -0.03 2.90 -11.92
C ALA A 28 -0.95 3.43 -13.03
N SER A 29 -2.15 2.83 -13.17
CA SER A 29 -3.14 3.29 -14.15
C SER A 29 -3.59 4.73 -13.87
N GLN A 30 -3.85 5.09 -12.61
CA GLN A 30 -4.31 6.43 -12.22
C GLN A 30 -3.26 7.50 -12.54
N LEU A 31 -1.98 7.20 -12.34
CA LEU A 31 -0.87 8.11 -12.64
C LEU A 31 -0.70 8.35 -14.15
N ALA A 32 -0.99 7.35 -14.98
CA ALA A 32 -0.97 7.48 -16.44
C ALA A 32 -2.17 8.29 -16.98
N MET A 33 -3.30 8.30 -16.28
CA MET A 33 -4.53 8.97 -16.75
C MET A 33 -4.43 10.50 -16.82
N ARG A 34 -5.31 11.10 -17.64
CA ARG A 34 -5.56 12.55 -17.62
C ARG A 34 -6.13 12.97 -16.26
N LYS A 35 -5.43 13.90 -15.60
CA LYS A 35 -5.69 14.37 -14.24
C LYS A 35 -6.92 15.28 -14.22
N GLY A 36 -7.64 15.29 -13.10
CA GLY A 36 -8.80 16.17 -12.86
C GLY A 36 -10.14 15.71 -13.45
N THR A 37 -10.15 14.67 -14.29
CA THR A 37 -11.38 14.09 -14.87
C THR A 37 -12.22 13.31 -13.85
N ALA A 38 -13.51 13.10 -14.11
CA ALA A 38 -14.36 12.25 -13.28
C ALA A 38 -13.79 10.82 -13.13
N ARG A 39 -13.27 10.26 -14.23
CA ARG A 39 -12.63 8.94 -14.23
C ARG A 39 -11.39 8.92 -13.34
N HIS A 40 -10.53 9.94 -13.40
CA HIS A 40 -9.36 10.06 -12.52
C HIS A 40 -9.76 10.14 -11.04
N ARG A 41 -10.84 10.88 -10.71
CA ARG A 41 -11.35 10.98 -9.34
C ARG A 41 -11.91 9.65 -8.83
N PHE A 42 -12.67 8.93 -9.66
CA PHE A 42 -13.20 7.61 -9.31
C PHE A 42 -12.07 6.60 -9.03
N VAL A 43 -11.13 6.46 -9.97
CA VAL A 43 -9.97 5.58 -9.81
C VAL A 43 -9.13 5.99 -8.59
N GLY A 44 -8.99 7.30 -8.34
CA GLY A 44 -8.32 7.81 -7.15
C GLY A 44 -9.00 7.41 -5.83
N TRP A 45 -10.33 7.41 -5.77
CA TRP A 45 -11.05 6.92 -4.58
C TRP A 45 -10.89 5.42 -4.36
N VAL A 46 -10.89 4.63 -5.45
CA VAL A 46 -10.58 3.19 -5.37
C VAL A 46 -9.17 2.98 -4.82
N TRP A 47 -8.19 3.71 -5.35
CA TRP A 47 -6.81 3.64 -4.89
C TRP A 47 -6.65 4.02 -3.41
N VAL A 48 -7.25 5.14 -2.98
CA VAL A 48 -7.24 5.58 -1.58
C VAL A 48 -7.84 4.52 -0.65
N SER A 49 -8.93 3.89 -1.07
CA SER A 49 -9.60 2.84 -0.28
C SER A 49 -8.72 1.59 -0.15
N LEU A 50 -8.09 1.16 -1.25
CA LEU A 50 -7.15 0.03 -1.24
C LEU A 50 -5.94 0.32 -0.35
N MET A 51 -5.34 1.51 -0.46
CA MET A 51 -4.21 1.90 0.40
C MET A 51 -4.60 1.98 1.88
N ALA A 52 -5.83 2.40 2.19
CA ALA A 52 -6.33 2.36 3.56
C ALA A 52 -6.48 0.91 4.07
N VAL A 53 -7.01 -0.01 3.26
CA VAL A 53 -7.08 -1.45 3.62
C VAL A 53 -5.69 -2.02 3.87
N VAL A 54 -4.72 -1.74 2.99
CA VAL A 54 -3.31 -2.16 3.15
C VAL A 54 -2.74 -1.63 4.47
N ALA A 55 -2.84 -0.32 4.72
CA ALA A 55 -2.26 0.29 5.91
C ALA A 55 -3.01 -0.05 7.21
N LEU A 56 -4.29 -0.40 7.17
CA LEU A 56 -5.03 -0.82 8.36
C LEU A 56 -4.78 -2.30 8.68
N SER A 57 -4.78 -3.17 7.67
CA SER A 57 -4.52 -4.60 7.88
C SER A 57 -3.10 -4.89 8.38
N SER A 58 -2.11 -4.06 8.04
CA SER A 58 -0.73 -4.22 8.50
C SER A 58 -0.56 -4.14 10.01
N PHE A 59 -1.47 -3.48 10.75
CA PHE A 59 -1.44 -3.45 12.22
C PHE A 59 -1.69 -4.82 12.86
N TRP A 60 -2.22 -5.79 12.10
CA TRP A 60 -2.36 -7.18 12.55
C TRP A 60 -1.22 -8.09 12.06
N ILE A 61 -0.30 -7.57 11.23
CA ILE A 61 0.84 -8.31 10.68
C ILE A 61 2.08 -8.08 11.57
N HIS A 62 2.31 -9.00 12.50
CA HIS A 62 3.34 -8.89 13.55
C HIS A 62 4.62 -9.67 13.25
N GLU A 63 5.10 -9.59 12.01
CA GLU A 63 6.38 -10.21 11.62
C GLU A 63 7.55 -9.21 11.72
N PHE A 64 8.75 -9.72 12.00
CA PHE A 64 9.97 -8.93 12.26
C PHE A 64 9.76 -7.96 13.43
N ARG A 65 9.52 -8.55 14.60
CA ARG A 65 9.29 -7.93 15.92
C ARG A 65 10.55 -7.24 16.48
N VAL A 66 11.03 -6.20 15.80
CA VAL A 66 12.26 -5.49 16.17
C VAL A 66 12.10 -4.74 17.51
N PHE A 67 10.89 -4.27 17.83
CA PHE A 67 10.62 -3.60 19.11
C PHE A 67 9.29 -4.09 19.71
N GLY A 68 9.36 -5.08 20.61
CA GLY A 68 8.16 -5.73 21.17
C GLY A 68 7.32 -6.37 20.07
N PRO A 69 5.97 -6.23 20.06
CA PRO A 69 5.16 -6.76 18.96
C PRO A 69 5.30 -5.94 17.66
N PHE A 70 5.86 -4.74 17.71
CA PHE A 70 5.86 -3.80 16.59
C PHE A 70 7.09 -3.97 15.68
N SER A 71 6.83 -3.79 14.40
CA SER A 71 7.85 -3.76 13.34
C SER A 71 7.83 -2.41 12.61
N PRO A 72 8.93 -2.01 11.93
CA PRO A 72 9.01 -0.72 11.23
C PRO A 72 7.87 -0.42 10.25
N ILE A 73 7.20 -1.46 9.73
CA ILE A 73 6.03 -1.31 8.83
C ILE A 73 4.83 -0.63 9.50
N HIS A 74 4.72 -0.66 10.83
CA HIS A 74 3.64 0.01 11.56
C HIS A 74 3.79 1.53 11.47
N ILE A 75 5.03 2.04 11.56
CA ILE A 75 5.32 3.46 11.36
C ILE A 75 5.00 3.87 9.92
N LEU A 76 5.35 3.03 8.94
CA LEU A 76 4.99 3.27 7.53
C LEU A 76 3.47 3.29 7.31
N SER A 77 2.73 2.48 8.07
CA SER A 77 1.27 2.41 7.99
C SER A 77 0.62 3.68 8.53
N ILE A 78 1.09 4.18 9.69
CA ILE A 78 0.67 5.48 10.25
C ILE A 78 0.99 6.61 9.27
N LEU A 79 2.22 6.64 8.73
CA LEU A 79 2.63 7.62 7.72
C LEU A 79 1.72 7.59 6.49
N THR A 80 1.39 6.39 6.01
CA THR A 80 0.52 6.21 4.85
C THR A 80 -0.88 6.77 5.11
N LEU A 81 -1.50 6.40 6.23
CA LEU A 81 -2.84 6.90 6.61
C LEU A 81 -2.86 8.43 6.78
N ALA A 82 -1.88 8.99 7.49
CA ALA A 82 -1.76 10.43 7.69
C ALA A 82 -1.60 11.17 6.34
N THR A 83 -0.76 10.63 5.45
CA THR A 83 -0.52 11.22 4.12
C THR A 83 -1.75 11.11 3.22
N LEU A 84 -2.52 10.01 3.29
CA LEU A 84 -3.80 9.90 2.56
C LEU A 84 -4.79 10.99 2.98
N VAL A 85 -4.97 11.19 4.29
CA VAL A 85 -5.84 12.25 4.83
C VAL A 85 -5.36 13.62 4.36
N TYR A 86 -4.06 13.89 4.45
CA TYR A 86 -3.45 15.13 3.96
C TYR A 86 -3.67 15.34 2.46
N ALA A 87 -3.46 14.31 1.64
CA ALA A 87 -3.57 14.37 0.19
C ALA A 87 -5.02 14.63 -0.26
N VAL A 88 -6.00 13.98 0.38
CA VAL A 88 -7.43 14.18 0.11
C VAL A 88 -7.88 15.58 0.53
N ARG A 89 -7.48 16.04 1.74
CA ARG A 89 -7.78 17.40 2.21
C ARG A 89 -7.17 18.46 1.29
N SER A 90 -5.96 18.24 0.80
CA SER A 90 -5.29 19.16 -0.12
C SER A 90 -5.99 19.26 -1.47
N ALA A 91 -6.49 18.14 -2.02
CA ALA A 91 -7.31 18.18 -3.23
C ALA A 91 -8.62 18.96 -3.01
N ARG A 92 -9.31 18.73 -1.89
CA ARG A 92 -10.56 19.43 -1.55
C ARG A 92 -10.36 20.94 -1.37
N ALA A 93 -9.21 21.34 -0.83
CA ALA A 93 -8.84 22.75 -0.67
C ALA A 93 -8.26 23.39 -1.94
N GLY A 94 -8.29 22.72 -3.10
CA GLY A 94 -7.73 23.25 -4.35
C GLY A 94 -6.19 23.27 -4.42
N ARG A 95 -5.49 22.74 -3.40
CA ARG A 95 -4.02 22.66 -3.34
C ARG A 95 -3.52 21.46 -4.15
N ILE A 96 -3.68 21.51 -5.47
CA ILE A 96 -3.44 20.38 -6.37
C ILE A 96 -1.96 19.95 -6.42
N ALA A 97 -1.02 20.91 -6.32
CA ALA A 97 0.40 20.59 -6.26
C ALA A 97 0.75 19.70 -5.05
N ALA A 98 0.21 20.05 -3.87
CA ALA A 98 0.39 19.28 -2.65
C ALA A 98 -0.27 17.90 -2.73
N HIS A 99 -1.50 17.82 -3.26
CA HIS A 99 -2.17 16.54 -3.51
C HIS A 99 -1.34 15.64 -4.42
N LYS A 100 -0.88 16.16 -5.56
CA LYS A 100 -0.06 15.41 -6.53
C LYS A 100 1.23 14.90 -5.89
N SER A 101 1.95 15.76 -5.18
CA SER A 101 3.20 15.39 -4.51
C SER A 101 2.98 14.27 -3.49
N ALA A 102 1.96 14.39 -2.64
CA ALA A 102 1.65 13.38 -1.63
C ALA A 102 1.23 12.02 -2.24
N MET A 103 0.38 12.04 -3.29
CA MET A 103 -0.04 10.81 -3.97
C MET A 103 1.14 10.10 -4.67
N THR A 104 2.00 10.85 -5.37
CA THR A 104 3.20 10.29 -6.00
C THR A 104 4.17 9.75 -4.95
N PHE A 105 4.38 10.47 -3.85
CA PHE A 105 5.22 10.02 -2.75
C PHE A 105 4.76 8.68 -2.20
N LEU A 106 3.46 8.52 -1.90
CA LEU A 106 2.92 7.25 -1.40
C LEU A 106 3.08 6.11 -2.41
N PHE A 107 2.86 6.37 -3.70
CA PHE A 107 3.04 5.35 -4.73
C PHE A 107 4.51 4.88 -4.83
N LEU A 108 5.47 5.81 -4.81
CA LEU A 108 6.90 5.48 -4.84
C LEU A 108 7.35 4.78 -3.55
N LEU A 109 6.88 5.23 -2.39
CA LEU A 109 7.13 4.59 -1.09
C LEU A 109 6.63 3.14 -1.09
N ALA A 110 5.44 2.89 -1.66
CA ALA A 110 4.88 1.54 -1.75
C ALA A 110 5.77 0.62 -2.61
N ILE A 111 6.20 1.07 -3.78
CA ILE A 111 7.02 0.23 -4.68
C ILE A 111 8.43 0.01 -4.14
N MET A 112 9.10 1.08 -3.72
CA MET A 112 10.51 1.02 -3.36
C MET A 112 10.69 0.43 -1.98
N LEU A 113 10.06 1.02 -0.97
CA LEU A 113 10.31 0.67 0.42
C LEU A 113 9.45 -0.51 0.86
N THR A 114 8.14 -0.42 0.65
CA THR A 114 7.21 -1.49 1.08
C THR A 114 7.38 -2.75 0.24
N GLY A 115 7.61 -2.59 -1.07
CA GLY A 115 7.99 -3.69 -1.97
C GLY A 115 9.27 -4.39 -1.54
N ALA A 116 10.32 -3.64 -1.19
CA ALA A 116 11.55 -4.24 -0.67
C ALA A 116 11.32 -5.02 0.63
N PHE A 117 10.59 -4.45 1.60
CA PHE A 117 10.24 -5.15 2.84
C PHE A 117 9.43 -6.43 2.61
N THR A 118 8.53 -6.41 1.63
CA THR A 118 7.67 -7.55 1.26
C THR A 118 8.49 -8.72 0.69
N LEU A 119 9.62 -8.44 0.06
CA LEU A 119 10.49 -9.42 -0.59
C LEU A 119 11.69 -9.84 0.26
N LEU A 120 11.77 -9.43 1.53
CA LEU A 120 12.82 -9.92 2.41
C LEU A 120 12.66 -11.44 2.66
N PRO A 121 13.77 -12.20 2.77
CA PRO A 121 13.72 -13.61 3.15
C PRO A 121 12.95 -13.80 4.46
N GLY A 122 12.09 -14.82 4.51
CA GLY A 122 11.20 -15.07 5.65
C GLY A 122 9.84 -14.37 5.58
N ARG A 123 9.54 -13.61 4.51
CA ARG A 123 8.20 -13.08 4.22
C ARG A 123 7.40 -14.01 3.31
N THR A 124 6.08 -14.02 3.47
CA THR A 124 5.16 -14.81 2.64
C THR A 124 5.38 -14.60 1.14
N MET A 125 5.46 -13.34 0.69
CA MET A 125 5.60 -13.03 -0.74
C MET A 125 6.98 -13.38 -1.31
N HIS A 126 8.03 -13.42 -0.49
CA HIS A 126 9.32 -13.98 -0.88
C HIS A 126 9.18 -15.47 -1.22
N ALA A 127 8.55 -16.25 -0.33
CA ALA A 127 8.28 -17.67 -0.59
C ALA A 127 7.39 -17.89 -1.82
N VAL A 128 6.41 -17.01 -2.05
CA VAL A 128 5.55 -17.09 -3.24
C VAL A 128 6.34 -16.91 -4.54
N LEU A 129 7.26 -15.95 -4.59
CA LEU A 129 7.98 -15.60 -5.82
C LEU A 129 9.20 -16.48 -6.07
N PHE A 130 10.04 -16.68 -5.05
CA PHE A 130 11.35 -17.31 -5.18
C PHE A 130 11.37 -18.79 -4.79
N GLY A 131 10.29 -19.30 -4.19
CA GLY A 131 10.31 -20.60 -3.52
C GLY A 131 10.90 -20.46 -2.13
N GLY A 132 10.39 -21.27 -1.20
CA GLY A 132 10.93 -21.38 0.16
C GLY A 132 12.20 -22.20 0.18
#